data_AF-H8Z1W7-F1
#
_entry.id   AF-H8Z1W7-F1
#
_cell.length_a   1.000
_cell.length_b   1.000
_cell.length_c   1.000
_cell.angle_alpha   90.00
_cell.angle_beta   90.00
_cell.angle_gamma   90.00
#
_symmetry.space_group_name_H-M   'P 1'
#
loop_
_entity.id
_entity.type
_entity.pdbx_description
1 polymer ?
#
loop_
_entity_poly.entity_id
_entity_poly.type
_entity_poly.pdbx_seq_one_letter_code
_entity_poly.pdbx_strand_id
1 'polypeptide(L)'
;MSPFPTIDQAWQWHRATKDGLASLKSYLGQPSSRWNMSDATLDDIFGMTEAEWQGYYERKLDQHELFSVLALFEACEGGFRRDLSWRGQRHHRQKHHARFRKLLDSQRSNDHLAMAVILDQWIVAEKSKPWLRKLLMKLKVLFQARNELAHGRTGESADFDVVFSQLDSIRQKWRDAVEDFRGY
;
A
#
# COMPACT_ATOMS: atom_id res chain seq x y z
N MET A 1 -9.81 16.17 -10.21
CA MET A 1 -9.38 14.78 -9.91
C MET A 1 -9.26 14.65 -8.41
N SER A 2 -9.92 13.66 -7.80
CA SER A 2 -9.73 13.36 -6.38
C SER A 2 -8.25 12.99 -6.14
N PRO A 3 -7.59 13.51 -5.09
CA PRO A 3 -6.21 13.12 -4.80
C PRO A 3 -6.16 11.62 -4.52
N PHE A 4 -5.25 10.90 -5.18
CA PHE A 4 -4.93 9.52 -4.83
C PHE A 4 -4.56 9.45 -3.34
N PRO A 5 -5.10 8.48 -2.57
CA PRO A 5 -4.90 8.41 -1.13
C PRO A 5 -3.41 8.35 -0.78
N THR A 6 -3.04 9.07 0.27
CA THR A 6 -1.70 9.04 0.86
C THR A 6 -1.53 7.82 1.76
N ILE A 7 -0.29 7.48 2.12
CA ILE A 7 -0.05 6.36 3.04
C ILE A 7 -0.66 6.60 4.42
N ASP A 8 -0.72 7.87 4.86
CA ASP A 8 -1.34 8.24 6.14
C ASP A 8 -2.85 8.08 6.08
N GLN A 9 -3.48 8.40 4.94
CA GLN A 9 -4.90 8.16 4.72
C GLN A 9 -5.22 6.66 4.66
N ALA A 10 -4.35 5.83 4.06
CA ALA A 10 -4.49 4.38 4.09
C ALA A 10 -4.40 3.83 5.53
N TRP A 11 -3.48 4.35 6.35
CA TRP A 11 -3.36 4.00 7.77
C TRP A 11 -4.57 4.42 8.61
N GLN A 12 -5.07 5.65 8.41
CA GLN A 12 -6.29 6.12 9.07
C GLN A 12 -7.50 5.27 8.70
N TRP A 13 -7.63 4.94 7.41
CA TRP A 13 -8.69 4.08 6.92
C TRP A 13 -8.61 2.68 7.57
N HIS A 14 -7.43 2.05 7.56
CA HIS A 14 -7.21 0.75 8.20
C HIS A 14 -7.62 0.76 9.68
N ARG A 15 -7.22 1.78 10.45
CA ARG A 15 -7.65 1.90 11.85
C ARG A 15 -9.16 2.01 12.00
N ALA A 16 -9.79 2.90 11.24
CA ALA A 16 -11.23 3.11 11.31
C ALA A 16 -12.03 1.84 10.95
N THR A 17 -11.56 1.06 9.97
CA THR A 17 -12.22 -0.19 9.57
C THR A 17 -11.94 -1.35 10.53
N LYS A 18 -10.75 -1.39 11.14
CA LYS A 18 -10.39 -2.38 12.17
C LYS A 18 -11.25 -2.22 13.43
N ASP A 19 -11.60 -0.99 13.80
CA ASP A 19 -12.58 -0.71 14.87
C ASP A 19 -13.98 -1.26 14.51
N GLY A 20 -14.36 -1.23 13.23
CA GLY A 20 -15.57 -1.89 12.72
C GLY A 20 -15.54 -3.42 12.91
N LEU A 21 -14.38 -4.06 12.71
CA LEU A 21 -14.20 -5.50 12.97
C LEU A 21 -14.23 -5.81 14.48
N ALA A 22 -13.74 -4.91 15.33
CA ALA A 22 -13.88 -5.07 16.78
C ALA A 22 -15.36 -5.12 17.22
N SER A 23 -16.24 -4.41 16.52
CA SER A 23 -17.69 -4.49 16.74
C SER A 23 -18.26 -5.86 16.35
N LEU A 24 -17.76 -6.47 15.26
CA LEU A 24 -18.05 -7.88 14.90
C LEU A 24 -17.62 -8.84 16.01
N LYS A 25 -16.41 -8.68 16.56
CA LYS A 25 -15.93 -9.51 17.68
C LYS A 25 -16.83 -9.39 18.92
N SER A 26 -17.36 -8.20 19.18
CA SER A 26 -18.17 -7.90 20.36
C SER A 26 -19.51 -8.65 20.40
N TYR A 27 -20.01 -9.08 19.24
CA TYR A 27 -21.25 -9.87 19.12
C TYR A 27 -21.22 -11.17 19.93
N LEU A 28 -20.06 -11.82 20.02
CA LEU A 28 -19.85 -13.04 20.83
C LEU A 28 -20.14 -12.81 22.32
N GLY A 29 -19.80 -11.62 22.84
CA GLY A 29 -19.96 -11.29 24.25
C GLY A 29 -21.32 -10.69 24.59
N GLN A 30 -22.00 -10.05 23.62
CA GLN A 30 -23.27 -9.35 23.82
C GLN A 30 -24.18 -9.45 22.57
N PRO A 31 -24.87 -10.59 22.35
CA PRO A 31 -25.70 -10.82 21.16
C PRO A 31 -26.89 -9.85 21.00
N SER A 32 -27.34 -9.24 22.10
CA SER A 32 -28.38 -8.21 22.10
C SER A 32 -27.91 -6.86 21.56
N SER A 33 -26.59 -6.67 21.42
CA SER A 33 -25.98 -5.46 20.88
C SER A 33 -25.76 -5.57 19.36
N ARG A 34 -26.85 -5.58 18.58
CA ARG A 34 -26.79 -5.58 17.10
C ARG A 34 -26.34 -4.23 16.49
N TRP A 35 -25.67 -3.39 17.26
CA TRP A 35 -25.39 -2.01 16.87
C TRP A 35 -24.40 -2.01 15.69
N ASN A 36 -24.80 -1.37 14.59
CA ASN A 36 -23.98 -1.06 13.41
C ASN A 36 -23.54 -2.24 12.53
N MET A 37 -24.17 -3.42 12.62
CA MET A 37 -23.97 -4.48 11.62
C MET A 37 -24.95 -4.33 10.45
N SER A 38 -24.45 -4.53 9.23
CA SER A 38 -25.30 -4.53 8.03
C SER A 38 -26.17 -5.79 7.97
N ASP A 39 -27.34 -5.71 7.35
CA ASP A 39 -28.24 -6.87 7.15
C ASP A 39 -27.53 -8.02 6.42
N ALA A 40 -26.69 -7.72 5.43
CA ALA A 40 -25.87 -8.73 4.75
C ALA A 40 -24.92 -9.48 5.70
N THR A 41 -24.35 -8.78 6.68
CA THR A 41 -23.51 -9.41 7.72
C THR A 41 -24.35 -10.26 8.66
N LEU A 42 -25.58 -9.82 8.98
CA LEU A 42 -26.51 -10.58 9.82
C LEU A 42 -27.00 -11.87 9.14
N ASP A 43 -27.21 -11.83 7.83
CA ASP A 43 -27.57 -13.01 7.04
C ASP A 43 -26.41 -14.01 6.96
N ASP A 44 -25.19 -13.52 6.70
CA ASP A 44 -23.97 -14.34 6.61
C ASP A 44 -23.72 -15.15 7.89
N ILE A 45 -24.05 -14.60 9.05
CA ILE A 45 -23.76 -15.20 10.36
C ILE A 45 -24.94 -15.95 10.98
N PHE A 46 -26.11 -15.90 10.33
CA PHE A 46 -27.32 -16.49 10.87
C PHE A 46 -27.17 -18.01 11.03
N GLY A 47 -27.43 -18.50 12.24
CA GLY A 47 -27.36 -19.94 12.55
C GLY A 47 -25.96 -20.50 12.76
N MET A 48 -24.90 -19.69 12.71
CA MET A 48 -23.55 -20.13 13.06
C MET A 48 -23.43 -20.49 14.54
N THR A 49 -22.69 -21.57 14.82
CA THR A 49 -22.17 -21.87 16.16
C THR A 49 -21.08 -20.88 16.56
N GLU A 50 -20.73 -20.84 17.85
CA GLU A 50 -19.65 -19.99 18.36
C GLU A 50 -18.30 -20.30 17.69
N ALA A 51 -18.01 -21.58 17.43
CA ALA A 51 -16.79 -22.01 16.74
C ALA A 51 -16.77 -21.56 15.27
N GLU A 52 -17.90 -21.67 14.56
CA GLU A 52 -18.03 -21.18 13.18
C GLU A 52 -17.91 -19.67 13.09
N TRP A 53 -18.45 -18.96 14.08
CA TRP A 53 -18.29 -17.51 14.20
C TRP A 53 -16.83 -17.12 14.37
N GLN A 54 -16.11 -17.77 15.29
CA GLN A 54 -14.70 -17.47 15.54
C GLN A 54 -13.88 -17.65 14.25
N GLY A 55 -14.10 -18.73 13.51
CA GLY A 55 -13.46 -18.96 12.22
C GLY A 55 -13.91 -17.98 11.12
N TYR A 56 -15.17 -17.52 11.13
CA TYR A 56 -15.62 -16.45 10.24
C TYR A 56 -14.90 -15.13 10.54
N TYR A 57 -14.83 -14.74 11.82
CA TYR A 57 -14.15 -13.53 12.28
C TYR A 57 -12.66 -13.52 11.91
N GLU A 58 -11.94 -14.62 12.17
CA GLU A 58 -10.53 -14.76 11.80
C GLU A 58 -10.32 -14.61 10.29
N ARG A 59 -11.15 -15.25 9.46
CA ARG A 59 -11.08 -15.07 7.99
C ARG A 59 -11.35 -13.64 7.55
N LYS A 60 -12.29 -12.93 8.19
CA LYS A 60 -12.57 -11.52 7.88
C LYS A 60 -11.43 -10.61 8.30
N LEU A 61 -10.78 -10.89 9.44
CA LEU A 61 -9.56 -10.19 9.84
C LEU A 61 -8.44 -10.39 8.82
N ASP A 62 -8.16 -11.62 8.42
CA ASP A 62 -7.10 -11.91 7.44
C ASP A 62 -7.37 -11.24 6.09
N GLN A 63 -8.61 -11.29 5.61
CA GLN A 63 -9.04 -10.60 4.39
C GLN A 63 -8.87 -9.08 4.51
N HIS A 64 -9.21 -8.52 5.68
CA HIS A 64 -9.08 -7.10 5.93
C HIS A 64 -7.62 -6.65 5.97
N GLU A 65 -6.76 -7.36 6.68
CA GLU A 65 -5.32 -7.09 6.75
C GLU A 65 -4.68 -7.18 5.35
N LEU A 66 -4.99 -8.24 4.59
CA LEU A 66 -4.54 -8.41 3.21
C LEU A 66 -4.96 -7.23 2.32
N PHE A 67 -6.25 -6.88 2.31
CA PHE A 67 -6.74 -5.78 1.50
C PHE A 67 -6.10 -4.45 1.90
N SER A 68 -5.95 -4.20 3.20
CA SER A 68 -5.34 -2.99 3.74
C SER A 68 -3.88 -2.86 3.32
N VAL A 69 -3.12 -3.95 3.38
CA VAL A 69 -1.72 -3.99 2.92
C VAL A 69 -1.64 -3.70 1.43
N LEU A 70 -2.49 -4.30 0.60
CA LEU A 70 -2.53 -4.01 -0.84
C LEU A 70 -2.88 -2.53 -1.11
N ALA A 71 -3.88 -1.99 -0.43
CA ALA A 71 -4.27 -0.59 -0.55
C ALA A 71 -3.14 0.39 -0.16
N LEU A 72 -2.38 0.04 0.89
CA LEU A 72 -1.20 0.81 1.31
C LEU A 72 -0.11 0.82 0.23
N PHE A 73 0.14 -0.33 -0.41
CA PHE A 73 1.07 -0.38 -1.54
C PHE A 73 0.58 0.43 -2.76
N GLU A 74 -0.71 0.39 -3.06
CA GLU A 74 -1.30 1.22 -4.14
C GLU A 74 -1.14 2.72 -3.85
N ALA A 75 -1.35 3.14 -2.60
CA ALA A 75 -1.12 4.53 -2.17
C ALA A 75 0.35 4.95 -2.38
N CYS A 76 1.30 4.11 -1.97
CA CYS A 76 2.73 4.31 -2.21
C CYS A 76 3.05 4.39 -3.71
N GLU A 77 2.54 3.46 -4.51
CA GLU A 77 2.79 3.36 -5.94
C GLU A 77 2.26 4.59 -6.69
N GLY A 78 1.02 5.00 -6.41
CA GLY A 78 0.43 6.23 -6.97
C GLY A 78 1.28 7.46 -6.65
N GLY A 79 1.89 7.47 -5.47
CA GLY A 79 2.96 8.38 -5.09
C GLY A 79 4.11 8.45 -6.10
N PHE A 80 4.86 7.36 -6.24
CA PHE A 80 6.00 7.30 -7.17
C PHE A 80 5.62 7.60 -8.62
N ARG A 81 4.44 7.16 -9.07
CA ARG A 81 3.94 7.44 -10.42
C ARG A 81 3.67 8.93 -10.63
N ARG A 82 3.12 9.63 -9.64
CA ARG A 82 2.95 11.09 -9.69
C ARG A 82 4.28 11.82 -9.76
N ASP A 83 5.27 11.40 -8.97
CA ASP A 83 6.61 11.97 -9.02
C ASP A 83 7.30 11.72 -10.37
N LEU A 84 7.22 10.49 -10.89
CA LEU A 84 7.68 10.14 -12.24
C LEU A 84 7.06 11.06 -13.31
N SER A 85 5.73 11.19 -13.27
CA SER A 85 4.98 12.05 -14.20
C SER A 85 5.44 13.50 -14.08
N TRP A 86 5.51 14.04 -12.86
CA TRP A 86 5.95 15.40 -12.60
C TRP A 86 7.38 15.68 -13.10
N ARG A 87 8.32 14.76 -12.85
CA ARG A 87 9.72 14.85 -13.33
C ARG A 87 9.84 14.70 -14.84
N GLY A 88 8.93 13.96 -15.45
CA GLY A 88 8.90 13.77 -16.90
C GLY A 88 8.20 14.90 -17.66
N GLN A 89 7.24 15.61 -17.04
CA GLN A 89 6.26 16.41 -17.77
C GLN A 89 6.55 17.90 -18.00
N ARG A 90 7.51 18.59 -17.34
CA ARG A 90 8.03 19.93 -17.78
C ARG A 90 9.00 20.55 -16.75
N HIS A 91 9.96 21.32 -17.27
CA HIS A 91 11.06 22.08 -16.64
C HIS A 91 12.43 21.38 -16.54
N HIS A 92 13.42 21.92 -17.26
CA HIS A 92 14.84 21.51 -17.25
C HIS A 92 15.54 21.62 -15.88
N ARG A 93 14.90 22.23 -14.87
CA ARG A 93 15.48 22.44 -13.52
C ARG A 93 15.17 21.32 -12.53
N GLN A 94 14.35 20.34 -12.91
CA GLN A 94 14.05 19.20 -12.05
C GLN A 94 15.21 18.20 -12.06
N LYS A 95 15.58 17.71 -10.87
CA LYS A 95 16.60 16.65 -10.78
C LYS A 95 16.15 15.45 -11.59
N HIS A 96 17.08 14.93 -12.39
CA HIS A 96 16.92 13.74 -13.21
C HIS A 96 15.87 13.82 -14.34
N HIS A 97 15.41 15.02 -14.72
CA HIS A 97 14.38 15.24 -15.75
C HIS A 97 14.62 14.41 -17.03
N ALA A 98 15.79 14.53 -17.65
CA ALA A 98 16.10 13.86 -18.91
C ALA A 98 15.98 12.33 -18.83
N ARG A 99 16.34 11.74 -17.67
CA ARG A 99 16.25 10.30 -17.43
C ARG A 99 14.79 9.86 -17.35
N PHE A 100 14.01 10.52 -16.51
CA PHE A 100 12.60 10.17 -16.30
C PHE A 100 11.72 10.48 -17.52
N ARG A 101 12.05 11.54 -18.27
CA ARG A 101 11.43 11.80 -19.57
C ARG A 101 11.72 10.69 -20.58
N LYS A 102 12.98 10.25 -20.70
CA LYS A 102 13.34 9.13 -21.59
C LYS A 102 12.59 7.85 -21.21
N LEU A 103 12.42 7.58 -19.92
CA LEU A 103 11.64 6.44 -19.44
C LEU A 103 10.18 6.52 -19.94
N LEU A 104 9.52 7.67 -19.74
CA LEU A 104 8.14 7.87 -20.21
C LEU A 104 8.02 7.79 -21.73
N ASP A 105 8.95 8.40 -22.47
CA ASP A 105 8.95 8.39 -23.93
C ASP A 105 9.18 6.98 -24.50
N SER A 106 9.98 6.15 -23.82
CA SER A 106 10.24 4.76 -24.22
C SER A 106 9.04 3.82 -24.03
N GLN A 107 7.98 4.28 -23.36
CA GLN A 107 6.86 3.45 -22.90
C GLN A 107 5.52 3.96 -23.43
N ARG A 108 5.53 4.80 -24.47
CA ARG A 108 4.33 5.35 -25.12
C ARG A 108 3.33 4.30 -25.64
N SER A 109 3.72 3.03 -25.72
CA SER A 109 2.86 1.91 -26.13
C SER A 109 2.39 1.01 -24.97
N ASN A 110 2.86 1.24 -23.74
CA ASN A 110 2.51 0.46 -22.57
C ASN A 110 1.73 1.33 -21.59
N ASP A 111 0.45 0.98 -21.37
CA ASP A 111 -0.42 1.73 -20.46
C ASP A 111 0.05 1.67 -19.00
N HIS A 112 0.93 0.73 -18.64
CA HIS A 112 1.35 0.53 -17.26
C HIS A 112 2.86 0.25 -17.11
N LEU A 113 3.61 1.24 -16.63
CA LEU A 113 5.02 1.04 -16.26
C LEU A 113 5.14 0.23 -14.97
N ALA A 114 5.90 -0.87 -14.93
CA ALA A 114 6.06 -1.63 -13.68
C ALA A 114 6.80 -0.82 -12.59
N MET A 115 6.39 -0.94 -11.32
CA MET A 115 6.99 -0.21 -10.20
C MET A 115 8.49 -0.51 -10.04
N ALA A 116 8.90 -1.76 -10.26
CA ALA A 116 10.30 -2.17 -10.29
C ALA A 116 11.15 -1.33 -11.26
N VAL A 117 10.60 -0.98 -12.43
CA VAL A 117 11.28 -0.17 -13.44
C VAL A 117 11.44 1.28 -12.97
N ILE A 118 10.42 1.84 -12.29
CA ILE A 118 10.50 3.19 -11.69
C ILE A 118 11.62 3.22 -10.64
N LEU A 119 11.67 2.23 -9.75
CA LEU A 119 12.69 2.14 -8.71
C LEU A 119 14.09 1.95 -9.31
N ASP A 120 14.23 1.16 -10.38
CA ASP A 120 15.52 0.99 -11.05
C ASP A 120 16.05 2.31 -11.62
N GLN A 121 15.18 3.17 -12.18
CA GLN A 121 15.61 4.50 -12.61
C GLN A 121 16.10 5.36 -11.45
N TRP A 122 15.43 5.28 -10.30
CA TRP A 122 15.85 5.97 -9.08
C TRP A 122 17.18 5.44 -8.52
N ILE A 123 17.39 4.12 -8.52
CA ILE A 123 18.63 3.49 -8.06
C ILE A 123 19.81 3.95 -8.91
N VAL A 124 19.61 4.07 -10.22
CA VAL A 124 20.64 4.56 -11.14
C VAL A 124 20.84 6.07 -11.02
N ALA A 125 19.77 6.84 -10.84
CA ALA A 125 19.82 8.29 -10.67
C ALA A 125 20.60 8.70 -9.42
N GLU A 126 20.46 7.95 -8.33
CA GLU A 126 21.10 8.21 -7.04
C GLU A 126 22.37 7.35 -6.83
N LYS A 127 23.10 7.04 -7.92
CA LYS A 127 24.31 6.19 -7.89
C LYS A 127 25.34 6.63 -6.82
N SER A 128 25.45 7.94 -6.59
CA SER A 128 26.38 8.56 -5.65
C SER A 128 25.99 8.42 -4.17
N LYS A 129 24.79 7.91 -3.85
CA LYS A 129 24.29 7.72 -2.47
C LYS A 129 24.06 6.22 -2.19
N PRO A 130 25.08 5.47 -1.75
CA PRO A 130 24.96 4.02 -1.51
C PRO A 130 23.83 3.64 -0.53
N TRP A 131 23.65 4.43 0.51
CA TRP A 131 22.61 4.21 1.51
C TRP A 131 21.20 4.36 0.92
N LEU A 132 20.99 5.34 0.04
CA LEU A 132 19.70 5.58 -0.62
C LEU A 132 19.37 4.46 -1.60
N ARG A 133 20.38 3.94 -2.30
CA ARG A 133 20.24 2.76 -3.16
C ARG A 133 19.83 1.52 -2.36
N LYS A 134 20.43 1.31 -1.17
CA LYS A 134 20.03 0.20 -0.28
C LYS A 134 18.57 0.33 0.15
N LEU A 135 18.13 1.54 0.46
CA LEU A 135 16.74 1.83 0.79
C LEU A 135 15.79 1.56 -0.40
N LEU A 136 16.15 1.98 -1.61
CA LEU A 136 15.38 1.70 -2.83
C LEU A 136 15.31 0.22 -3.16
N MET A 137 16.40 -0.51 -2.96
CA MET A 137 16.40 -1.97 -3.12
C MET A 137 15.47 -2.64 -2.12
N LYS A 138 15.46 -2.18 -0.85
CA LYS A 138 14.51 -2.66 0.15
C LYS A 138 13.07 -2.41 -0.31
N LEU A 139 12.77 -1.20 -0.81
CA LEU A 139 11.46 -0.88 -1.33
C LEU A 139 11.06 -1.76 -2.53
N LYS A 140 12.00 -2.05 -3.43
CA LYS A 140 11.78 -2.95 -4.57
C LYS A 140 11.40 -4.36 -4.11
N VAL A 141 12.07 -4.88 -3.09
CA VAL A 141 11.73 -6.18 -2.47
C VAL A 141 10.33 -6.16 -1.87
N LEU A 142 9.92 -5.06 -1.21
CA LEU A 142 8.56 -4.94 -0.68
C LEU A 142 7.50 -4.97 -1.79
N PHE A 143 7.72 -4.29 -2.91
CA PHE A 143 6.80 -4.37 -4.05
C PHE A 143 6.77 -5.74 -4.73
N GLN A 144 7.87 -6.50 -4.69
CA GLN A 144 7.86 -7.89 -5.12
C GLN A 144 7.02 -8.76 -4.19
N ALA A 145 7.20 -8.61 -2.87
CA ALA A 145 6.39 -9.30 -1.87
C ALA A 145 4.89 -8.98 -2.02
N ARG A 146 4.54 -7.71 -2.30
CA ARG A 146 3.16 -7.31 -2.62
C ARG A 146 2.57 -8.07 -3.80
N ASN A 147 3.36 -8.32 -4.85
CA ASN A 147 2.86 -9.06 -6.01
C ASN A 147 2.62 -10.54 -5.68
N GLU A 148 3.51 -11.16 -4.92
CA GLU A 148 3.30 -12.53 -4.45
C GLU A 148 2.07 -12.64 -3.54
N LEU A 149 1.88 -11.66 -2.66
CA LEU A 149 0.71 -11.53 -1.79
C LEU A 149 -0.59 -11.37 -2.59
N ALA A 150 -0.61 -10.47 -3.57
CA ALA A 150 -1.77 -10.23 -4.44
C ALA A 150 -2.15 -11.47 -5.29
N HIS A 151 -1.19 -12.34 -5.58
CA HIS A 151 -1.43 -13.59 -6.32
C HIS A 151 -1.71 -14.80 -5.42
N GLY A 152 -1.78 -14.62 -4.10
CA GLY A 152 -2.03 -15.70 -3.15
C GLY A 152 -0.95 -16.78 -3.13
N ARG A 153 0.28 -16.43 -3.55
CA ARG A 153 1.40 -17.38 -3.67
C ARG A 153 2.16 -17.57 -2.35
N THR A 154 1.98 -16.64 -1.42
CA THR A 154 2.51 -16.72 -0.06
C THR A 154 1.42 -17.22 0.88
N GLY A 155 1.66 -18.32 1.59
CA GLY A 155 0.83 -18.73 2.74
C GLY A 155 1.04 -17.87 3.99
N GLU A 156 1.73 -16.73 3.86
CA GLU A 156 2.04 -15.80 4.93
C GLU A 156 0.87 -14.82 5.13
N SER A 157 0.46 -14.64 6.39
CA SER A 157 -0.47 -13.57 6.78
C SER A 157 0.21 -12.21 6.59
N ALA A 158 -0.52 -11.26 6.00
CA ALA A 158 -0.05 -9.89 5.83
C ALA A 158 -0.31 -9.12 7.13
N ASP A 159 0.70 -8.45 7.67
CA ASP A 159 0.55 -7.57 8.84
C ASP A 159 0.66 -6.11 8.38
N PHE A 160 -0.45 -5.38 8.48
CA PHE A 160 -0.51 -3.99 8.05
C PHE A 160 0.46 -3.09 8.80
N ASP A 161 0.54 -3.22 10.13
CA ASP A 161 1.33 -2.32 10.97
C ASP A 161 2.83 -2.51 10.73
N VAL A 162 3.26 -3.75 10.49
CA VAL A 162 4.65 -4.07 10.09
C VAL A 162 4.97 -3.45 8.73
N VAL A 163 4.11 -3.65 7.72
CA VAL A 163 4.34 -3.11 6.37
C VAL A 163 4.30 -1.58 6.37
N PHE A 164 3.34 -0.98 7.07
CA PHE A 164 3.24 0.47 7.25
C PHE A 164 4.50 1.05 7.87
N SER A 165 4.97 0.48 8.98
CA SER A 165 6.19 0.97 9.65
C SER A 165 7.42 0.92 8.74
N GLN A 166 7.53 -0.13 7.92
CA GLN A 166 8.62 -0.25 6.95
C GLN A 166 8.53 0.78 5.82
N LEU A 167 7.34 0.96 5.24
CA LEU A 167 7.09 1.93 4.17
C LEU A 167 7.21 3.37 4.66
N ASP A 168 6.76 3.68 5.88
CA ASP A 168 6.89 5.00 6.47
C ASP A 168 8.35 5.34 6.79
N SER A 169 9.12 4.41 7.34
CA SER A 169 10.56 4.60 7.54
C SER A 169 11.31 4.86 6.23
N ILE A 170 10.91 4.16 5.15
CA ILE A 170 11.44 4.39 3.81
C ILE A 170 11.03 5.78 3.30
N ARG A 171 9.76 6.17 3.46
CA ARG A 171 9.22 7.48 3.07
C ARG A 171 9.99 8.62 3.73
N GLN A 172 10.18 8.56 5.05
CA GLN A 172 10.85 9.61 5.81
C GLN A 172 12.28 9.82 5.30
N LYS A 173 13.06 8.73 5.24
CA LYS A 173 14.43 8.76 4.71
C LYS A 173 14.51 9.18 3.25
N TRP A 174 13.50 8.84 2.44
CA TRP A 174 13.41 9.26 1.05
C TRP A 174 13.20 10.76 0.92
N ARG A 175 12.27 11.33 1.70
CA ARG A 175 12.01 12.78 1.76
C ARG A 175 13.28 13.55 2.16
N ASP A 176 14.04 13.05 3.13
CA ASP A 176 15.32 13.66 3.53
C ASP A 176 16.37 13.63 2.39
N ALA A 177 16.36 12.58 1.57
CA ALA A 177 17.36 12.41 0.51
C ALA A 177 17.02 13.13 -0.80
N VAL A 178 15.72 13.32 -1.06
CA VAL A 178 15.12 13.84 -2.28
C VAL A 178 14.02 14.84 -1.88
N GLU A 179 14.46 16.03 -1.45
CA GLU A 179 13.58 17.10 -0.95
C GLU A 179 12.48 17.53 -1.94
N ASP A 180 12.72 17.37 -3.24
CA ASP A 180 11.79 17.73 -4.30
C ASP A 180 10.84 16.58 -4.70
N PHE A 181 10.81 15.46 -3.95
CA PHE A 181 9.94 14.33 -4.23
C PHE A 181 8.45 14.65 -4.03
N ARG A 182 7.62 14.37 -5.03
CA ARG A 182 6.17 14.67 -5.02
C ARG A 182 5.25 13.48 -4.80
N GLY A 183 5.80 12.33 -4.44
CA GLY A 183 5.07 11.08 -4.38
C GLY A 183 4.53 10.66 -3.01
N TYR A 184 4.38 11.57 -2.04
CA TYR A 184 3.81 11.21 -0.74
C TYR A 184 2.87 12.28 -0.24
#